data_AF-A0A392U1Q2-F1
#
_entry.id   AF-A0A392U1Q2-F1
#
_cell.length_a   1.000
_cell.length_b   1.000
_cell.length_c   1.000
_cell.angle_alpha   90.00
_cell.angle_beta   90.00
_cell.angle_gamma   90.00
#
_symmetry.space_group_name_H-M   'P 1'
#
loop_
_entity.id
_entity.type
_entity.pdbx_description
1 polymer ?
#
loop_
_entity_poly.entity_id
_entity_poly.type
_entity_poly.pdbx_seq_one_letter_code
_entity_poly.pdbx_strand_id
1 'polypeptide(L)' 'MRSAHANHTLLYIIRFLTGLNEHFSVAKSQILLMNPLPPMTKVFSLALQHERQSHFDDSRVLLNAAKS' A
#
# COMPACT_ATOMS: atom_id res chain seq x y z
N MET A 1 -29.28 -3.98 1.38
CA MET A 1 -28.32 -5.11 1.42
C MET A 1 -26.96 -4.79 0.76
N ARG A 2 -26.89 -4.23 -0.45
CA ARG A 2 -25.60 -3.91 -1.12
C ARG A 2 -24.72 -2.88 -0.37
N SER A 3 -25.33 -1.85 0.24
CA SER A 3 -24.60 -0.82 0.97
C SER A 3 -23.89 -1.34 2.22
N ALA A 4 -24.45 -2.35 2.89
CA ALA A 4 -23.82 -2.96 4.07
C ALA A 4 -22.53 -3.71 3.69
N HIS A 5 -22.55 -4.43 2.56
CA HIS A 5 -21.36 -5.11 2.03
C HIS A 5 -20.28 -4.09 1.62
N ALA A 6 -20.66 -3.04 0.88
CA ALA A 6 -19.71 -2.00 0.47
C ALA A 6 -19.06 -1.31 1.68
N ASN A 7 -19.84 -0.98 2.70
CA ASN A 7 -19.34 -0.39 3.94
C ASN A 7 -18.42 -1.36 4.69
N HIS A 8 -18.76 -2.65 4.75
CA HIS A 8 -17.90 -3.66 5.35
C HIS A 8 -16.54 -3.76 4.63
N THR A 9 -16.53 -3.80 3.30
CA THR A 9 -15.29 -3.80 2.52
C THR A 9 -14.45 -2.55 2.77
N LEU A 10 -15.08 -1.38 2.81
CA LEU A 10 -14.39 -0.10 3.06
C LEU A 10 -13.77 -0.08 4.46
N LEU A 11 -14.52 -0.45 5.49
CA LEU A 11 -14.02 -0.52 6.87
C LEU A 11 -12.84 -1.49 7.00
N TYR A 12 -12.88 -2.62 6.28
CA TYR A 12 -11.82 -3.60 6.31
C TYR A 12 -10.54 -3.09 5.63
N ILE A 13 -10.67 -2.38 4.50
CA ILE A 13 -9.54 -1.70 3.85
C ILE A 13 -8.95 -0.63 4.76
N ILE A 14 -9.78 0.25 5.34
CA ILE A 14 -9.30 1.29 6.25
C ILE A 14 -8.57 0.67 7.45
N ARG A 15 -9.15 -0.36 8.08
CA ARG A 15 -8.53 -1.03 9.22
C ARG A 15 -7.15 -1.59 8.88
N PHE A 16 -7.00 -2.19 7.70
CA PHE A 16 -5.71 -2.66 7.21
C PHE A 16 -4.73 -1.49 7.01
N LEU A 17 -5.13 -0.44 6.28
CA LEU A 17 -4.26 0.71 6.01
C LEU A 17 -3.84 1.47 7.28
N THR A 18 -4.71 1.56 8.28
CA THR A 18 -4.37 2.16 9.58
C THR A 18 -3.36 1.31 10.35
N GLY A 19 -3.40 -0.03 10.20
CA GLY A 19 -2.44 -0.94 10.86
C GLY A 19 -1.07 -1.02 10.19
N LEU A 20 -0.91 -0.50 8.96
CA LEU A 20 0.37 -0.49 8.26
C LEU A 20 1.31 0.59 8.83
N ASN A 21 2.62 0.33 8.74
CA ASN A 21 3.66 1.26 9.18
C ASN A 21 3.70 2.58 8.37
N GLU A 22 4.38 3.61 8.88
CA GLU A 22 4.51 4.93 8.24
C GLU A 22 5.24 4.90 6.89
N HIS A 23 6.18 3.96 6.72
CA HIS A 23 6.87 3.73 5.45
C HIS A 23 5.94 3.37 4.29
N PHE A 24 4.71 2.93 4.57
CA PHE A 24 3.69 2.62 3.56
C PHE A 24 2.84 3.83 3.15
N SER A 25 3.17 5.05 3.60
CA SER A 25 2.38 6.26 3.31
C SER A 25 2.06 6.42 1.81
N VAL A 26 3.03 6.14 0.93
CA VAL A 26 2.84 6.16 -0.52
C VAL A 26 1.82 5.12 -0.98
N ALA A 27 1.97 3.85 -0.55
CA ALA A 27 1.03 2.78 -0.89
C ALA A 27 -0.38 3.05 -0.35
N LYS A 28 -0.51 3.57 0.89
CA LYS A 28 -1.79 4.00 1.47
C LYS A 28 -2.46 5.06 0.61
N SER A 29 -1.71 6.08 0.21
CA SER A 29 -2.21 7.18 -0.63
C SER A 29 -2.66 6.66 -1.99
N GLN A 30 -1.87 5.79 -2.62
CA GLN A 30 -2.23 5.17 -3.90
C GLN A 30 -3.56 4.41 -3.80
N ILE A 31 -3.76 3.60 -2.76
CA ILE A 31 -4.98 2.81 -2.57
C ILE A 31 -6.20 3.70 -2.34
N LEU A 32 -6.06 4.77 -1.55
CA LEU A 32 -7.14 5.73 -1.26
C LEU A 32 -7.58 6.53 -2.50
N LEU A 33 -6.67 6.76 -3.44
CA LEU A 33 -6.95 7.49 -4.69
C LEU A 33 -7.59 6.62 -5.78
N MET A 34 -7.68 5.30 -5.59
CA MET A 34 -8.30 4.40 -6.57
C MET A 34 -9.82 4.44 -6.49
N ASN A 35 -10.48 4.67 -7.63
CA ASN A 35 -11.95 4.63 -7.75
C ASN A 35 -12.38 3.66 -8.89
N PRO A 36 -13.15 2.60 -8.59
CA PRO A 36 -13.62 2.18 -7.25
C PRO A 36 -12.47 1.67 -6.38
N LEU A 37 -12.67 1.70 -5.06
CA LEU A 37 -11.72 1.15 -4.09
C LEU A 37 -11.37 -0.30 -4.48
N PRO A 38 -10.08 -0.66 -4.52
CA PRO A 38 -9.65 -1.99 -4.93
C PRO A 38 -10.14 -3.07 -3.95
N PRO A 39 -10.30 -4.32 -4.43
CA PRO A 39 -10.53 -5.46 -3.54
C PRO A 39 -9.32 -5.69 -2.65
N MET A 40 -9.54 -6.34 -1.51
CA MET A 40 -8.49 -6.62 -0.52
C MET A 40 -7.28 -7.35 -1.09
N THR A 41 -7.48 -8.28 -2.02
CA THR A 41 -6.39 -9.01 -2.69
C THR A 41 -5.39 -8.05 -3.34
N LYS A 42 -5.89 -7.01 -4.03
CA LYS A 42 -5.06 -5.99 -4.67
C LYS A 42 -4.42 -5.05 -3.65
N VAL A 43 -5.13 -4.73 -2.56
CA VAL A 43 -4.56 -3.98 -1.43
C VAL A 43 -3.35 -4.70 -0.83
N PHE A 44 -3.43 -6.01 -0.62
CA PHE A 44 -2.30 -6.82 -0.15
C PHE A 44 -1.15 -6.87 -1.17
N SER A 45 -1.45 -7.08 -2.46
CA SER A 45 -0.42 -7.08 -3.51
C SER A 45 0.34 -5.75 -3.59
N LEU A 46 -0.37 -4.63 -3.47
CA LEU A 46 0.25 -3.29 -3.47
C LEU A 46 1.15 -3.06 -2.25
N ALA A 47 0.71 -3.51 -1.06
CA ALA A 47 1.54 -3.44 0.14
C ALA A 47 2.81 -4.29 -0.02
N LEU A 48 2.69 -5.53 -0.48
CA LEU A 48 3.84 -6.42 -0.69
C LEU A 48 4.81 -5.87 -1.76
N GLN A 49 4.27 -5.30 -2.84
CA GLN A 49 5.08 -4.67 -3.87
C GLN A 49 5.86 -3.48 -3.31
N HIS A 50 5.22 -2.67 -2.46
CA HIS A 50 5.87 -1.53 -1.81
C HIS A 50 7.02 -1.97 -0.90
N GLU A 51 6.85 -3.02 -0.09
CA GLU A 51 7.94 -3.56 0.75
C GLU A 51 9.14 -3.98 -0.09
N ARG A 52 8.90 -4.71 -1.18
CA ARG A 52 9.96 -5.15 -2.07
C ARG A 52 10.66 -3.96 -2.71
N GLN A 53 9.91 -2.98 -3.22
CA GLN A 53 10.46 -1.80 -3.88
C GLN A 53 11.28 -0.93 -2.91
N SER A 54 10.82 -0.74 -1.68
CA SER A 54 11.52 0.02 -0.64
C SER A 54 12.91 -0.57 -0.38
N HIS A 55 13.02 -1.90 -0.30
CA HIS A 55 14.30 -2.57 -0.07
C HIS A 55 15.28 -2.41 -1.25
N PHE A 56 14.76 -2.37 -2.48
CA PHE A 56 15.56 -2.13 -3.67
C PHE A 56 16.02 -0.68 -3.80
N ASP A 57 15.20 0.29 -3.41
CA ASP A 57 15.54 1.71 -3.51
C ASP A 57 16.71 2.06 -2.58
N ASP A 58 16.66 1.59 -1.33
CA ASP A 58 17.76 1.76 -0.36
C ASP A 58 19.07 1.17 -0.90
N SER A 59 19.04 -0.03 -1.49
CA SER A 59 20.23 -0.65 -2.10
C SER A 59 20.78 0.14 -3.30
N ARG A 60 19.90 0.71 -4.15
CA ARG A 60 20.34 1.50 -5.30
C ARG A 60 20.95 2.84 -4.90
N VAL A 61 20.38 3.49 -3.88
CA VAL A 61 20.95 4.72 -3.32
C VAL A 61 22.36 4.47 -2.80
N LEU A 62 22.57 3.37 -2.06
CA LEU A 62 23.90 3.01 -1.55
C LEU A 62 24.90 2.67 -2.67
N LEU A 63 24.48 1.94 -3.70
CA LEU A 63 25.33 1.61 -4.85
C LEU A 63 25.76 2.84 -5.65
N ASN A 64 24.88 3.83 -5.80
CA ASN A 64 25.19 5.08 -6.48
C ASN A 64 26.11 5.97 -5.62
N ALA A 65 25.89 6.02 -4.30
CA ALA A 65 26.73 6.77 -3.37
C ALA A 65 28.16 6.21 -3.28
N ALA A 66 28.33 4.88 -3.34
CA ALA A 66 29.65 4.24 -3.31
C ALA A 66 30.46 4.40 -4.61
N LYS A 67 29.81 4.81 -5.71
CA LYS A 67 30.46 5.08 -7.01
C LYS A 67 30.83 6.55 -7.22
N SER A 68 30.48 7.44 -6.29
CA SER A 68 30.85 8.85 -6.31
C SER A 68 32.04 9.13 -5.41
#